data_AF-A0A961QSJ0-F1
#
_entry.id   AF-A0A961QSJ0-F1
#
_cell.length_a   1.000
_cell.length_b   1.000
_cell.length_c   1.000
_cell.angle_alpha   90.00
_cell.angle_beta   90.00
_cell.angle_gamma   90.00
#
_symmetry.space_group_name_H-M   'P 1'
#
loop_
_entity.id
_entity.type
_entity.pdbx_description
1 polymer ?
#
loop_
_entity_poly.entity_id
_entity_poly.type
_entity_poly.pdbx_seq_one_letter_code
_entity_poly.pdbx_strand_id
1 'polypeptide(L)' 'MIYERDPERIYASSFETVRREADLRAMPPDVAELAVRVIHASGMVDLASDLAFSADCVAAGRAALE' A
#
# COMPACT_ATOMS: atom_id res chain seq x y z
N MET A 1 27.54 -12.42 -6.36
CA MET A 1 26.07 -12.36 -6.30
C MET A 1 25.64 -11.01 -6.87
N ILE A 2 24.83 -10.99 -7.93
CA ILE A 2 24.33 -9.77 -8.58
C ILE A 2 22.88 -9.57 -8.09
N TYR A 3 22.56 -8.38 -7.60
CA TYR A 3 21.22 -8.03 -7.09
C TYR A 3 20.97 -6.53 -7.32
N GLU A 4 19.70 -6.14 -7.35
CA GLU A 4 19.30 -4.73 -7.49
C GLU A 4 19.72 -3.93 -6.24
N ARG A 5 20.30 -2.75 -6.44
CA ARG A 5 20.79 -1.87 -5.36
C ARG A 5 20.23 -0.46 -5.45
N ASP A 6 19.52 -0.14 -6.53
CA ASP A 6 18.85 1.13 -6.68
C ASP A 6 17.56 1.14 -5.84
N PRO A 7 17.48 1.97 -4.79
CA PRO A 7 16.31 1.99 -3.91
C PRO A 7 15.04 2.43 -4.63
N GLU A 8 15.12 3.34 -5.61
CA GLU A 8 13.95 3.81 -6.35
C GLU A 8 13.38 2.69 -7.22
N ARG A 9 14.25 1.91 -7.85
CA ARG A 9 13.84 0.72 -8.63
C ARG A 9 13.27 -0.38 -7.74
N ILE A 10 13.82 -0.58 -6.54
CA ILE A 10 13.29 -1.53 -5.56
C ILE A 10 11.88 -1.11 -5.11
N TYR A 11 11.68 0.17 -4.79
CA TYR A 11 10.36 0.70 -4.41
C TYR A 11 9.33 0.53 -5.54
N ALA A 12 9.70 0.92 -6.77
CA ALA A 12 8.83 0.80 -7.92
C ALA A 12 8.40 -0.66 -8.16
N SER A 13 9.38 -1.59 -8.16
CA SER A 13 9.13 -3.02 -8.37
C SER A 13 8.28 -3.63 -7.23
N SER A 14 8.53 -3.23 -5.99
CA SER A 14 7.74 -3.69 -4.84
C SER A 14 6.29 -3.20 -4.94
N PHE A 15 6.07 -1.92 -5.23
CA PHE A 15 4.72 -1.37 -5.33
C PHE A 15 3.93 -1.92 -6.52
N GLU A 16 4.59 -2.16 -7.65
CA GLU A 16 3.99 -2.86 -8.79
C GLU A 16 3.57 -4.28 -8.40
N THR A 17 4.45 -5.00 -7.70
CA THR A 17 4.18 -6.35 -7.20
C THR A 17 2.98 -6.37 -6.24
N VAL A 18 2.94 -5.45 -5.27
CA VAL A 18 1.82 -5.35 -4.33
C VAL A 18 0.50 -5.06 -5.05
N ARG A 19 0.47 -4.11 -5.99
CA ARG A 19 -0.76 -3.79 -6.76
C ARG A 19 -1.25 -4.95 -7.62
N ARG A 20 -0.33 -5.79 -8.09
CA ARG A 20 -0.67 -6.98 -8.89
C ARG A 20 -1.24 -8.10 -8.02
N GLU A 21 -0.77 -8.25 -6.79
CA GLU A 21 -1.02 -9.44 -5.96
C GLU A 21 -2.07 -9.23 -4.86
N ALA A 22 -2.22 -8.01 -4.34
CA ALA A 22 -3.21 -7.71 -3.32
C ALA A 22 -4.62 -7.49 -3.90
N ASP A 23 -5.65 -8.01 -3.23
CA ASP A 23 -7.04 -7.72 -3.58
C ASP A 23 -7.49 -6.38 -3.00
N LEU A 24 -7.40 -5.32 -3.82
CA LEU A 24 -7.76 -3.96 -3.44
C LEU A 24 -9.13 -3.52 -3.97
N ARG A 25 -9.89 -4.41 -4.63
CA ARG A 25 -11.09 -4.06 -5.42
C ARG A 25 -12.22 -3.46 -4.59
N ALA A 26 -12.30 -3.81 -3.31
CA ALA A 26 -13.32 -3.31 -2.38
C ALA A 26 -12.97 -1.97 -1.72
N MET A 27 -11.74 -1.47 -1.93
CA MET A 27 -11.25 -0.26 -1.26
C MET A 27 -11.50 0.99 -2.11
N PRO A 28 -11.88 2.13 -1.49
CA PRO A 28 -11.77 3.44 -2.11
C PRO A 28 -10.34 3.70 -2.63
N PRO A 29 -10.14 4.47 -3.72
CA PRO A 29 -8.81 4.66 -4.31
C PRO A 29 -7.74 5.19 -3.36
N ASP A 30 -8.11 6.11 -2.48
CA ASP A 30 -7.23 6.72 -1.48
C ASP A 30 -6.85 5.74 -0.35
N VAL A 31 -7.79 4.89 0.06
CA VAL A 31 -7.53 3.77 0.99
C VAL A 31 -6.65 2.71 0.32
N ALA A 32 -6.87 2.40 -0.96
CA ALA A 32 -6.06 1.44 -1.71
C ALA A 32 -4.59 1.91 -1.80
N GLU A 33 -4.34 3.20 -2.01
CA GLU A 33 -2.98 3.76 -1.96
C GLU A 33 -2.32 3.59 -0.59
N LEU A 34 -3.06 3.81 0.50
CA LEU A 34 -2.58 3.56 1.85
C LEU A 34 -2.28 2.07 2.07
N ALA A 35 -3.19 1.18 1.66
CA ALA A 35 -3.06 -0.27 1.79
C ALA A 35 -1.79 -0.80 1.09
N VAL A 36 -1.46 -0.30 -0.11
CA VAL A 36 -0.20 -0.64 -0.80
C VAL A 36 1.02 -0.37 0.07
N ARG A 37 1.04 0.75 0.81
CA ARG A 37 2.17 1.11 1.68
C ARG A 37 2.22 0.22 2.93
N VAL A 38 1.08 -0.11 3.52
CA VAL A 38 1.01 -1.01 4.67
C VAL A 38 1.52 -2.41 4.28
N ILE A 39 1.07 -2.93 3.14
CA ILE A 39 1.51 -4.23 2.60
C ILE A 39 2.99 -4.20 2.25
N HIS A 40 3.48 -3.12 1.63
CA HIS A 40 4.91 -2.97 1.35
C HIS A 40 5.76 -3.05 2.64
N ALA A 41 5.29 -2.41 3.72
CA ALA A 41 6.00 -2.42 4.99
C ALA A 41 5.98 -3.79 5.69
N SER A 42 4.90 -4.57 5.53
CA SER A 42 4.75 -5.87 6.19
C SER A 42 5.24 -7.06 5.35
N GLY A 43 5.24 -6.95 4.02
CA GLY A 43 5.48 -8.06 3.09
C GLY A 43 4.30 -9.04 2.99
N MET A 44 3.10 -8.67 3.45
CA MET A 44 1.93 -9.55 3.51
C MET A 44 0.82 -9.06 2.57
N VAL A 45 0.69 -9.68 1.39
CA VAL A 45 -0.29 -9.27 0.36
C VAL A 45 -1.74 -9.56 0.72
N ASP A 46 -1.98 -10.54 1.59
CA ASP A 46 -3.28 -10.95 2.11
C ASP A 46 -3.84 -10.00 3.17
N LEU A 47 -3.00 -9.13 3.75
CA LEU A 47 -3.40 -8.15 4.76
C LEU A 47 -4.52 -7.21 4.30
N ALA A 48 -4.70 -7.03 2.98
CA ALA A 48 -5.78 -6.22 2.43
C ALA A 48 -7.17 -6.62 2.95
N SER A 49 -7.44 -7.91 3.17
CA SER A 49 -8.74 -8.38 3.68
C SER A 49 -8.96 -8.10 5.17
N ASP A 50 -7.89 -7.79 5.91
CA ASP A 50 -7.95 -7.55 7.35
C ASP A 50 -8.05 -6.05 7.69
N LEU A 51 -7.92 -5.17 6.69
CA LEU A 51 -7.98 -3.73 6.88
C LEU A 51 -9.42 -3.25 7.07
N ALA A 52 -9.69 -2.66 8.24
CA ALA A 52 -10.91 -1.91 8.52
C ALA A 52 -10.60 -0.41 8.55
N PHE A 53 -11.49 0.40 7.96
CA PHE A 53 -11.32 1.84 7.85
C PHE A 53 -12.66 2.58 7.98
N SER A 54 -12.65 3.79 8.56
CA SER A 54 -13.80 4.70 8.49
C SER A 54 -13.88 5.34 7.10
N ALA A 55 -15.06 5.83 6.72
CA ALA A 55 -15.30 6.40 5.40
C ALA A 55 -14.39 7.59 5.06
N ASP A 56 -13.89 8.30 6.06
CA ASP A 56 -13.13 9.54 5.96
C ASP A 56 -11.68 9.42 6.46
N CYS A 57 -11.20 8.22 6.78
CA CYS A 57 -9.95 8.05 7.52
C CYS A 57 -8.74 8.69 6.82
N VAL A 58 -8.64 8.57 5.49
CA VAL A 58 -7.53 9.13 4.71
C VAL A 58 -7.62 10.65 4.66
N ALA A 59 -8.81 11.19 4.39
CA ALA A 59 -9.02 12.64 4.31
C ALA A 59 -8.78 13.31 5.68
N ALA A 60 -9.37 12.78 6.75
CA ALA A 60 -9.21 13.29 8.11
C ALA A 60 -7.75 13.17 8.59
N GLY A 61 -7.10 12.04 8.30
CA GLY A 61 -5.69 11.82 8.65
C GLY A 61 -4.76 12.81 7.95
N ARG A 62 -4.96 13.08 6.66
CA ARG A 62 -4.18 14.07 5.92
C ARG A 62 -4.41 15.48 6.44
N ALA A 63 -5.66 15.88 6.64
CA ALA A 63 -6.01 17.21 7.14
C ALA A 63 -5.44 17.51 8.53
N ALA A 64 -5.19 16.49 9.35
CA ALA A 64 -4.58 16.66 10.68
C ALA A 64 -3.04 16.77 10.66
N LEU A 65 -2.39 16.41 9.54
CA LEU A 65 -0.93 16.47 9.38
C LEU A 65 -0.45 17.78 8.74
N GLU A 66 -1.37 18.55 8.14
CA GLU A 66 -1.16 19.88 7.58
C GLU A 66 -1.39 20.98 8.64
#